data_AF-A0A936U4Y3-F1
#
_entry.id   AF-A0A936U4Y3-F1
#
_cell.length_a   1.000
_cell.length_b   1.000
_cell.length_c   1.000
_cell.angle_alpha   90.00
_cell.angle_beta   90.00
_cell.angle_gamma   90.00
#
_symmetry.space_group_name_H-M   'P 1'
#
loop_
_entity.id
_entity.type
_entity.pdbx_description
1 polymer ?
#
loop_
_entity_poly.entity_id
_entity_poly.type
_entity_poly.pdbx_seq_one_letter_code
_entity_poly.pdbx_strand_id
1 'polypeptide(L)'
;MSPPTRDPLGEVRRDGDRWSLRYVRLLRHSPEKVWAAITRSEHLAHWLPCDILGERRAGARVELPFWPETAQKYGLTDPPLLGEIRVWDPPHVFEWTWDVDLLRFELAPEGEGTRLTFTTWLGDSDGRRRHRLGLPHLPRSAAGAA
;
A
#
# COMPACT_ATOMS: atom_id res chain seq x y z
N MET A 1 13.69 5.96 25.12
CA MET A 1 12.91 6.45 23.96
C MET A 1 13.90 6.96 22.94
N SER A 2 14.10 6.24 21.83
CA SER A 2 14.98 6.71 20.76
C SER A 2 14.41 8.00 20.16
N PRO A 3 15.24 9.03 19.90
CA PRO A 3 14.75 10.27 19.32
C PRO A 3 14.17 9.98 17.93
N PRO A 4 13.12 10.70 17.50
CA PRO A 4 12.58 10.53 16.16
C PRO A 4 13.66 10.92 15.14
N THR A 5 13.98 9.97 14.27
CA THR A 5 14.92 10.09 13.16
C THR A 5 14.56 11.33 12.31
N ARG A 6 15.48 12.29 12.22
CA ARG A 6 15.40 13.45 11.31
C ARG A 6 16.00 13.14 9.93
N ASP A 7 16.38 11.88 9.69
CA ASP A 7 17.04 11.46 8.46
C ASP A 7 16.01 11.40 7.31
N PRO A 8 16.19 12.19 6.23
CA PRO A 8 15.31 12.14 5.07
C PRO A 8 15.28 10.75 4.41
N LEU A 9 16.32 9.93 4.59
CA LEU A 9 16.47 8.66 3.90
C LEU A 9 15.61 7.52 4.49
N GLY A 10 15.08 7.70 5.71
CA GLY A 10 14.34 6.66 6.41
C GLY A 10 15.24 5.57 6.99
N GLU A 11 14.63 4.49 7.48
CA GLU A 11 15.33 3.36 8.11
C GLU A 11 14.90 2.05 7.47
N VAL A 12 15.88 1.20 7.15
CA VAL A 12 15.65 -0.21 6.86
C VAL A 12 15.64 -0.96 8.19
N ARG A 13 14.58 -1.73 8.45
CA ARG A 13 14.41 -2.52 9.68
C ARG A 13 14.09 -3.96 9.35
N ARG A 14 14.40 -4.84 10.29
CA ARG A 14 13.98 -6.24 10.25
C ARG A 14 12.96 -6.47 11.36
N ASP A 15 11.73 -6.81 10.97
CA ASP A 15 10.60 -7.06 11.86
C ASP A 15 10.22 -8.54 11.76
N GLY A 16 10.81 -9.36 12.63
CA GLY A 16 10.74 -10.82 12.53
C GLY A 16 11.40 -11.32 11.25
N ASP A 17 10.63 -12.00 10.41
CA ASP A 17 11.10 -12.55 9.13
C ASP A 17 10.99 -11.57 7.96
N ARG A 18 10.38 -10.39 8.15
CA ARG A 18 10.17 -9.41 7.08
C ARG A 18 11.13 -8.23 7.19
N TRP A 19 11.48 -7.69 6.04
CA TRP A 19 12.12 -6.38 5.94
C TRP A 19 11.06 -5.28 5.86
N SER A 20 11.31 -4.17 6.55
CA SER A 20 10.48 -2.98 6.49
C SER A 20 11.30 -1.72 6.20
N LEU A 21 10.67 -0.78 5.51
CA LEU A 21 11.16 0.58 5.34
C LEU A 21 10.31 1.51 6.17
N ARG A 22 10.93 2.30 7.06
CA ARG A 22 10.23 3.25 7.91
C ARG A 22 10.68 4.67 7.67
N TYR A 23 9.71 5.55 7.40
CA TYR A 23 9.92 6.98 7.19
C TYR A 23 9.14 7.77 8.23
N VAL A 24 9.78 8.80 8.79
CA VAL A 24 9.12 9.78 9.65
C VAL A 24 9.18 11.15 9.00
N ARG A 25 8.04 11.83 8.94
CA ARG A 25 7.92 13.19 8.42
C ARG A 25 7.16 14.06 9.39
N LEU A 26 7.64 15.28 9.58
CA LEU A 26 6.92 16.34 10.29
C LEU A 26 6.24 17.21 9.26
N LEU A 27 4.92 17.14 9.20
CA LEU A 27 4.09 17.88 8.26
C LEU A 27 3.45 19.07 8.99
N ARG A 28 3.39 20.22 8.33
CA ARG A 28 2.80 21.45 8.90
C ARG A 28 1.27 21.49 8.87
N HIS A 29 0.64 20.38 8.49
CA HIS A 29 -0.80 20.26 8.31
C HIS A 29 -1.38 19.45 9.47
N SER A 30 -2.65 19.70 9.84
CA SER A 30 -3.35 18.93 10.87
C SER A 30 -3.52 17.45 10.47
N PRO A 31 -3.70 16.54 11.44
CA PRO A 31 -3.90 15.13 11.16
C PRO A 31 -5.06 14.86 10.20
N GLU A 32 -6.15 15.63 10.28
CA GLU A 32 -7.33 15.49 9.42
C GLU A 32 -7.01 15.82 7.96
N LYS A 33 -6.19 16.84 7.72
CA LYS A 33 -5.77 17.21 6.36
C LYS A 33 -4.79 16.18 5.78
N VAL A 34 -3.88 15.66 6.60
CA VAL A 34 -2.99 14.57 6.17
C VAL A 34 -3.78 13.29 5.93
N TRP A 35 -4.76 12.98 6.77
CA TRP A 35 -5.67 11.84 6.61
C TRP A 35 -6.43 11.91 5.29
N ALA A 36 -7.01 13.08 4.98
CA ALA A 36 -7.66 13.29 3.69
C ALA A 36 -6.69 13.01 2.52
N ALA A 37 -5.44 13.49 2.64
CA ALA A 37 -4.43 13.31 1.61
C ALA A 37 -4.05 11.85 1.33
N ILE A 38 -4.19 10.96 2.32
CA ILE A 38 -3.83 9.54 2.20
C ILE A 38 -5.05 8.60 2.05
N THR A 39 -6.28 9.12 2.03
CA THR A 39 -7.49 8.28 1.99
C THR A 39 -8.52 8.67 0.93
N ARG A 40 -8.51 9.92 0.45
CA ARG A 40 -9.48 10.43 -0.53
C ARG A 40 -8.90 10.44 -1.93
N SER A 41 -9.66 9.92 -2.89
CA SER A 41 -9.24 9.72 -4.27
C SER A 41 -8.73 11.00 -4.93
N GLU A 42 -9.40 12.14 -4.70
CA GLU A 42 -9.00 13.44 -5.25
C GLU A 42 -7.62 13.90 -4.76
N HIS A 43 -7.17 13.42 -3.60
CA HIS A 43 -5.84 13.73 -3.07
C HIS A 43 -4.81 12.65 -3.39
N LEU A 44 -5.22 11.38 -3.40
CA LEU A 44 -4.36 10.25 -3.78
C LEU A 44 -3.83 10.41 -5.21
N ALA A 45 -4.65 10.92 -6.13
CA ALA A 45 -4.29 11.18 -7.53
C ALA A 45 -3.04 12.05 -7.71
N HIS A 46 -2.63 12.82 -6.70
CA HIS A 46 -1.45 13.67 -6.78
C HIS A 46 -0.13 12.97 -6.45
N TRP A 47 -0.15 11.78 -5.83
CA TRP A 47 1.09 11.16 -5.33
C TRP A 47 1.09 9.63 -5.30
N LEU A 48 -0.07 8.98 -5.13
CA LEU A 48 -0.20 7.53 -5.19
C LEU A 48 -0.45 7.11 -6.63
N PRO A 49 0.22 6.08 -7.19
CA PRO A 49 0.06 5.71 -8.59
C PRO A 49 -1.29 5.03 -8.91
N CYS A 50 -2.08 4.68 -7.90
CA CYS A 50 -3.40 4.08 -8.03
C CYS A 50 -4.42 4.76 -7.12
N ASP A 51 -5.70 4.48 -7.35
CA ASP A 51 -6.78 4.75 -6.40
C ASP A 51 -6.92 3.59 -5.40
N ILE A 52 -7.75 3.77 -4.38
CA ILE A 52 -8.19 2.74 -3.44
C ILE A 52 -9.71 2.72 -3.46
N LEU A 53 -10.31 1.79 -4.20
CA LEU A 53 -11.77 1.71 -4.34
C LEU A 53 -12.35 0.61 -3.45
N GLY A 54 -13.38 0.96 -2.68
CA GLY A 54 -14.07 0.01 -1.79
C GLY A 54 -14.42 0.60 -0.43
N GLU A 55 -15.01 -0.25 0.41
CA GLU A 55 -15.47 0.14 1.74
C GLU A 55 -14.31 0.56 2.67
N ARG A 56 -14.54 1.59 3.49
CA ARG A 56 -13.56 2.16 4.42
C ARG A 56 -13.74 1.58 5.82
N ARG A 57 -13.34 0.32 6.00
CA ARG A 57 -13.30 -0.37 7.31
C ARG A 57 -12.26 -1.48 7.34
N ALA A 58 -11.87 -1.92 8.53
CA ALA A 58 -11.05 -3.10 8.69
C ALA A 58 -11.72 -4.36 8.09
N GLY A 59 -10.91 -5.21 7.46
CA GLY A 59 -11.32 -6.43 6.75
C GLY A 59 -12.02 -6.17 5.41
N ALA A 60 -12.13 -4.92 4.95
CA ALA A 60 -12.69 -4.64 3.63
C ALA A 60 -11.68 -5.00 2.53
N ARG A 61 -12.16 -5.67 1.48
CA ARG A 61 -11.41 -5.83 0.23
C ARG A 61 -11.55 -4.57 -0.60
N VAL A 62 -10.45 -4.16 -1.22
CA VAL A 62 -10.37 -2.97 -2.07
C VAL A 62 -9.73 -3.32 -3.41
N GLU A 63 -10.13 -2.58 -4.44
CA GLU A 63 -9.48 -2.58 -5.75
C GLU A 63 -8.52 -1.40 -5.84
N LEU A 64 -7.38 -1.62 -6.49
CA LEU A 64 -6.28 -0.67 -6.60
C LEU A 64 -6.00 -0.37 -8.08
N PRO A 65 -6.93 0.29 -8.80
CA PRO A 65 -6.73 0.61 -10.22
C PRO A 65 -5.66 1.70 -10.35
N PHE A 66 -4.65 1.46 -11.19
CA PHE A 66 -3.72 2.52 -11.58
C PHE A 66 -4.48 3.66 -12.27
N TRP A 67 -4.07 4.90 -12.00
CA TRP A 67 -4.63 6.05 -12.70
C TRP A 67 -4.35 5.95 -14.21
N PRO A 68 -5.25 6.39 -15.11
CA PRO A 68 -5.07 6.26 -16.55
C PRO A 68 -3.72 6.80 -17.06
N GLU A 69 -3.31 7.97 -16.56
CA GLU A 69 -2.03 8.59 -16.92
C GLU A 69 -0.83 7.76 -16.46
N THR A 70 -0.93 7.16 -15.26
CA THR A 70 0.11 6.26 -14.72
C THR A 70 0.17 4.97 -15.53
N ALA A 71 -0.97 4.35 -15.81
CA ALA A 71 -1.05 3.14 -16.62
C ALA A 71 -0.47 3.36 -18.02
N GLN A 72 -0.81 4.48 -18.68
CA GLN A 72 -0.26 4.84 -19.99
C GLN A 72 1.26 5.05 -19.93
N LYS A 73 1.75 5.83 -18.96
CA LYS A 73 3.17 6.17 -18.81
C LYS A 73 4.05 4.93 -18.63
N TYR A 74 3.56 3.92 -17.91
CA TYR A 74 4.30 2.70 -17.60
C TYR A 74 3.87 1.48 -18.43
N GLY A 75 2.95 1.65 -19.39
CA GLY A 75 2.47 0.55 -20.24
C GLY A 75 1.74 -0.56 -19.47
N LEU A 76 1.05 -0.21 -18.38
CA LEU A 76 0.35 -1.17 -17.54
C LEU A 76 -1.00 -1.56 -18.18
N THR A 77 -1.18 -2.84 -18.47
CA THR A 77 -2.41 -3.41 -19.06
C THR A 77 -3.06 -4.48 -18.19
N ASP A 78 -2.43 -4.81 -17.05
CA ASP A 78 -2.94 -5.77 -16.09
C ASP A 78 -4.23 -5.28 -15.41
N PRO A 79 -5.09 -6.20 -14.93
CA PRO A 79 -6.25 -5.84 -14.12
C PRO A 79 -5.84 -5.12 -12.83
N PRO A 80 -6.76 -4.37 -12.19
CA PRO A 80 -6.50 -3.74 -10.89
C PRO A 80 -5.94 -4.74 -9.88
N LEU A 81 -4.97 -4.29 -9.10
CA LEU A 81 -4.49 -5.08 -7.97
C LEU A 81 -5.58 -5.15 -6.90
N LEU A 82 -5.55 -6.21 -6.10
CA LEU A 82 -6.45 -6.36 -4.95
C LEU A 82 -5.68 -6.05 -3.67
N GLY A 83 -6.38 -5.39 -2.74
CA GLY A 83 -5.90 -5.12 -1.40
C GLY A 83 -6.93 -5.48 -0.33
N GLU A 84 -6.50 -5.48 0.92
CA GLU A 84 -7.35 -5.59 2.09
C GLU A 84 -6.95 -4.50 3.09
N ILE A 85 -7.95 -3.75 3.59
CA ILE A 85 -7.74 -2.82 4.70
C ILE A 85 -7.60 -3.63 5.99
N ARG A 86 -6.44 -3.55 6.62
CA ARG A 86 -6.13 -4.24 7.87
C ARG A 86 -6.48 -3.42 9.10
N VAL A 87 -6.23 -2.11 9.04
CA VAL A 87 -6.59 -1.15 10.08
C VAL A 87 -7.21 0.08 9.43
N TRP A 88 -8.34 0.51 9.98
CA TRP A 88 -9.02 1.74 9.63
C TRP A 88 -9.45 2.46 10.91
N ASP A 89 -8.63 3.42 11.34
CA ASP A 89 -8.85 4.23 12.54
C ASP A 89 -8.66 5.71 12.20
N PRO A 90 -9.66 6.38 11.62
CA PRO A 90 -9.54 7.79 11.25
C PRO A 90 -9.45 8.72 12.47
N PRO A 91 -8.60 9.77 12.43
CA PRO A 91 -7.58 10.09 11.43
C PRO A 91 -6.17 9.53 11.78
N HIS A 92 -6.06 8.50 12.62
CA HIS A 92 -4.81 8.09 13.25
C HIS A 92 -4.06 6.99 12.50
N VAL A 93 -4.73 5.92 12.06
CA VAL A 93 -4.06 4.75 11.47
C VAL A 93 -4.80 4.24 10.24
N PHE A 94 -4.06 4.13 9.14
CA PHE A 94 -4.51 3.47 7.92
C PHE A 94 -3.49 2.40 7.52
N GLU A 95 -3.91 1.14 7.54
CA GLU A 95 -3.07 0.00 7.15
C GLU A 95 -3.80 -0.85 6.11
N TRP A 96 -3.12 -1.16 5.01
CA TRP A 96 -3.69 -1.93 3.92
C TRP A 96 -2.62 -2.65 3.10
N THR A 97 -3.03 -3.73 2.43
CA THR A 97 -2.12 -4.50 1.57
C THR A 97 -2.10 -3.98 0.15
N TRP A 98 -0.91 -3.86 -0.42
CA TRP A 98 -0.68 -3.63 -1.84
C TRP A 98 -0.02 -4.88 -2.42
N ASP A 99 -0.79 -5.72 -3.12
CA ASP A 99 -0.30 -7.02 -3.58
C ASP A 99 0.27 -7.84 -2.40
N VAL A 100 1.59 -8.06 -2.37
CA VAL A 100 2.29 -8.79 -1.30
C VAL A 100 2.81 -7.90 -0.17
N ASP A 101 2.81 -6.58 -0.37
CA ASP A 101 3.32 -5.60 0.60
C ASP A 101 2.23 -5.17 1.57
N LEU A 102 2.65 -4.78 2.79
CA LEU A 102 1.77 -4.16 3.78
C LEU A 102 2.20 -2.72 4.00
N LEU A 103 1.29 -1.77 3.81
CA LEU A 103 1.54 -0.34 4.00
C LEU A 103 0.79 0.12 5.25
N ARG A 104 1.49 0.83 6.14
CA ARG A 104 0.90 1.44 7.35
C ARG A 104 1.28 2.91 7.46
N PHE A 105 0.27 3.74 7.62
CA PHE A 105 0.37 5.17 7.90
C PHE A 105 -0.15 5.42 9.31
N GLU A 106 0.68 6.06 10.14
CA GLU A 106 0.34 6.46 11.50
C GLU A 106 0.50 7.96 11.63
N LEU A 107 -0.56 8.65 12.03
CA LEU A 107 -0.64 10.09 12.20
C LEU A 107 -0.78 10.41 13.69
N ALA A 108 0.18 11.16 14.22
CA ALA A 108 0.11 11.71 15.57
C ALA A 108 0.21 13.25 15.51
N PRO A 109 -0.58 13.99 16.30
CA PRO A 109 -0.37 15.42 16.46
C PRO A 109 1.05 15.74 16.91
N GLU A 110 1.68 16.77 16.33
CA GLU A 110 3.00 17.28 16.73
C GLU A 110 3.01 18.81 16.61
N GLY A 111 2.81 19.50 17.74
CA GLY A 111 2.55 20.94 17.74
C GLY A 111 1.29 21.26 16.93
N GLU A 112 1.38 22.25 16.04
CA GLU A 112 0.31 22.62 15.10
C GLU A 112 0.23 21.69 13.87
N GLY A 113 1.09 20.68 13.80
CA GLY A 113 1.25 19.79 12.64
C GLY A 113 1.01 18.33 12.96
N THR A 114 1.53 17.47 12.09
CA THR A 114 1.41 16.01 12.18
C THR A 114 2.76 15.36 12.06
N ARG A 115 3.08 14.45 12.97
CA ARG A 115 4.09 13.43 12.77
C ARG A 115 3.46 12.27 11.99
N LEU A 116 3.81 12.16 10.72
CA LEU A 116 3.49 11.00 9.89
C LEU A 116 4.62 9.97 10.05
N THR A 117 4.27 8.76 10.49
CA THR A 117 5.11 7.58 10.34
C THR A 117 4.53 6.71 9.22
N PHE A 118 5.30 6.50 8.17
CA PHE A 118 4.98 5.52 7.13
C PHE A 118 5.90 4.32 7.29
N THR A 119 5.32 3.12 7.35
CA THR A 119 6.07 1.86 7.33
C THR A 119 5.51 0.98 6.23
N THR A 120 6.39 0.43 5.39
CA THR A 120 6.02 -0.64 4.45
C THR A 120 6.80 -1.90 4.80
N TRP A 121 6.11 -3.02 4.91
CA TRP A 121 6.73 -4.34 5.01
C TRP A 121 6.70 -4.96 3.64
N LEU A 122 7.90 -5.26 3.13
CA LEU A 122 8.08 -5.88 1.83
C LEU A 122 7.59 -7.32 1.92
N GLY A 123 6.76 -7.73 0.97
CA GLY A 123 6.44 -9.13 0.76
C GLY A 123 7.71 -9.92 0.45
N ASP A 124 7.75 -11.20 0.83
CA ASP A 124 8.85 -12.06 0.41
C ASP A 124 8.88 -12.11 -1.11
N SER A 125 10.00 -11.68 -1.68
CA SER A 125 10.26 -11.70 -3.12
C SER A 125 10.48 -13.10 -3.67
N ASP A 126 10.16 -14.13 -2.89
CA ASP A 126 10.24 -15.55 -3.26
C ASP A 126 9.11 -15.94 -4.25
N GLY A 127 8.97 -15.15 -5.32
CA GLY A 127 8.43 -15.45 -6.65
C GLY A 127 7.00 -16.00 -6.78
N ARG A 128 6.36 -16.45 -5.71
CA ARG A 128 5.02 -17.00 -5.72
C ARG A 128 4.04 -15.86 -5.51
N ARG A 129 3.74 -15.15 -6.60
CA ARG A 129 2.42 -14.54 -6.79
C ARG A 129 1.37 -15.62 -6.52
N ARG A 130 0.85 -15.68 -5.30
CA ARG A 130 -0.28 -16.56 -4.97
C ARG A 130 -1.58 -15.88 -5.39
N HIS A 131 -1.76 -15.66 -6.70
CA HIS A 131 -3.10 -15.59 -7.26
C HIS A 131 -3.67 -17.01 -7.27
N ARG A 132 -4.19 -17.46 -6.12
CA ARG A 132 -5.05 -18.65 -6.06
C ARG A 132 -6.50 -18.20 -5.95
N LEU A 133 -7.09 -17.86 -7.08
CA LEU A 133 -8.52 -17.99 -7.31
C LEU A 133 -8.67 -19.05 -8.41
N GLY A 134 -9.44 -20.09 -8.09
CA GLY A 134 -9.39 -21.37 -8.76
C GLY A 134 -9.83 -21.31 -10.22
N LEU A 135 -8.98 -21.82 -11.11
CA LEU A 135 -9.38 -22.35 -12.40
C LEU A 135 -8.78 -23.77 -12.49
N PRO A 136 -9.57 -24.80 -12.82
CA PRO A 136 -9.04 -26.15 -12.96
C PRO A 136 -8.09 -26.21 -14.16
N HIS A 137 -6.93 -26.82 -13.95
CA HIS A 137 -6.01 -27.18 -15.02
C HIS A 137 -6.75 -28.05 -16.05
N LEU A 138 -6.69 -27.70 -17.33
CA LEU A 138 -6.95 -28.65 -18.41
C LEU A 138 -5.59 -29.23 -18.83
N PRO A 139 -5.45 -30.56 -18.92
CA PRO A 139 -4.22 -31.15 -19.42
C PRO A 139 -4.02 -30.78 -20.89
N ARG A 140 -2.81 -30.34 -21.24
CA ARG A 140 -2.39 -30.18 -22.64
C ARG A 140 -2.41 -31.56 -23.30
N SER A 141 -3.35 -31.77 -24.22
CA SER A 141 -3.31 -32.90 -25.15
C SER A 141 -2.05 -32.80 -26.00
N ALA A 142 -1.21 -33.83 -25.97
CA ALA A 142 -0.12 -34.00 -26.90
C ALA A 142 -0.71 -34.28 -28.30
N ALA A 143 -0.61 -33.30 -29.20
CA ALA A 143 -0.80 -33.58 -30.62
C ALA A 143 0.46 -34.27 -31.12
N GLY A 144 0.31 -35.55 -31.47
CA GLY A 144 1.34 -36.36 -32.11
C GLY A 144 1.72 -35.78 -33.48
N ALA A 145 3.01 -35.82 -33.76
CA ALA A 145 3.54 -35.71 -35.12
C ALA A 145 3.38 -37.07 -35.81
N ALA A 146 2.82 -37.05 -37.01
CA ALA A 146 3.04 -38.02 -38.07
C ALA A 146 3.39 -37.23 -39.33
#